data_AF-A0A7X5L5Z7-F1
#
_entry.id   AF-A0A7X5L5Z7-F1
#
_cell.length_a   1.000
_cell.length_b   1.000
_cell.length_c   1.000
_cell.angle_alpha   90.00
_cell.angle_beta   90.00
_cell.angle_gamma   90.00
#
_symmetry.space_group_name_H-M   'P 1'
#
loop_
_entity.id
_entity.type
_entity.pdbx_description
1 polymer ?
#
loop_
_entity_poly.entity_id
_entity_poly.type
_entity_poly.pdbx_seq_one_letter_code
_entity_poly.pdbx_strand_id
1 'polypeptide(L)'
;MKNDIQEHYDSIQFKKALQELHIANVSELKEYNCVTLANKLRTGYNKLMIIRKLNDLGYLPSAENAISIHDISMSRKMRNIFLRNGIVYLSQLSAYPREEILQFRLVGKDTMLEIDRLCEKYGIQIRSLSPIKEAFSDFNFTKKYTRYSLKAIYSV
;
A
#
# COMPACT_ATOMS: atom_id res chain seq x y z
N MET A 1 31.65 -0.82 3.60
CA MET A 1 31.27 -2.14 3.07
C MET A 1 29.80 -2.38 3.37
N LYS A 2 28.90 -2.19 2.39
CA LYS A 2 27.61 -2.91 2.45
C LYS A 2 27.97 -4.36 2.15
N ASN A 3 27.86 -5.23 3.15
CA ASN A 3 28.37 -6.60 3.08
C ASN A 3 27.65 -7.39 1.98
N ASP A 4 28.38 -8.20 1.22
CA ASP A 4 27.88 -9.06 0.14
C ASP A 4 26.66 -9.91 0.55
N ILE A 5 26.54 -10.23 1.85
CA ILE A 5 25.40 -10.92 2.44
C ILE A 5 24.10 -10.13 2.29
N GLN A 6 24.14 -8.81 2.53
CA GLN A 6 22.97 -7.95 2.40
C GLN A 6 22.59 -7.81 0.92
N GLU A 7 23.57 -7.61 0.04
CA GLU A 7 23.32 -7.52 -1.41
C GLU A 7 22.75 -8.84 -1.97
N HIS A 8 23.27 -9.97 -1.51
CA HIS A 8 22.75 -11.29 -1.85
C HIS A 8 21.32 -11.50 -1.33
N TYR A 9 21.05 -11.14 -0.07
CA TYR A 9 19.72 -11.23 0.52
C TYR A 9 18.71 -10.33 -0.22
N ASP A 10 19.10 -9.10 -0.54
CA ASP A 10 18.31 -8.14 -1.30
C ASP A 10 17.99 -8.68 -2.70
N SER A 11 18.97 -9.31 -3.36
CA SER A 11 18.80 -9.97 -4.66
C SER A 11 17.83 -11.16 -4.60
N ILE A 12 17.88 -11.98 -3.54
CA ILE A 12 16.94 -13.09 -3.34
C ILE A 12 15.52 -12.57 -3.11
N GLN A 13 15.33 -11.60 -2.22
CA GLN A 13 14.03 -11.00 -1.92
C GLN A 13 13.42 -10.38 -3.18
N PHE A 14 14.25 -9.69 -3.97
CA PHE A 14 13.86 -9.10 -5.24
C PHE A 14 13.36 -10.16 -6.24
N LYS A 15 14.14 -11.22 -6.47
CA LYS A 15 13.76 -12.30 -7.41
C LYS A 15 12.48 -13.01 -6.98
N LYS A 16 12.35 -13.34 -5.69
CA LYS A 16 11.14 -13.99 -5.15
C LYS A 16 9.91 -13.12 -5.32
N ALA A 17 10.02 -11.82 -5.03
CA ALA A 17 8.91 -10.88 -5.18
C ALA A 17 8.41 -10.80 -6.62
N LEU A 18 9.31 -10.76 -7.62
CA LEU A 18 8.91 -10.75 -9.03
C LEU A 18 8.26 -12.08 -9.45
N GLN A 19 8.80 -13.20 -8.98
CA GLN A 19 8.23 -14.54 -9.24
C GLN A 19 6.82 -14.70 -8.66
N GLU A 20 6.58 -14.23 -7.43
CA GLU A 20 5.24 -14.26 -6.81
C GLU A 20 4.22 -13.40 -7.56
N LEU A 21 4.67 -12.34 -8.23
CA LEU A 21 3.83 -11.50 -9.07
C LEU A 21 3.70 -12.02 -10.51
N HIS A 22 4.32 -13.17 -10.82
CA HIS A 22 4.39 -13.75 -12.16
C HIS A 22 5.00 -12.79 -13.20
N ILE A 23 5.90 -11.90 -12.77
CA ILE A 23 6.62 -10.99 -13.65
C ILE A 23 7.86 -11.69 -14.18
N ALA A 24 7.80 -12.09 -15.46
CA ALA A 24 8.87 -12.81 -16.15
C ALA A 24 9.71 -11.90 -17.06
N ASN A 25 9.15 -10.76 -17.49
CA ASN A 25 9.83 -9.85 -18.42
C ASN A 25 9.64 -8.37 -18.08
N VAL A 26 10.45 -7.51 -18.70
CA VAL A 26 10.44 -6.06 -18.45
C VAL A 26 9.19 -5.38 -19.02
N SER A 27 8.57 -5.93 -20.07
CA SER A 27 7.33 -5.38 -20.63
C SER A 27 6.18 -5.38 -19.63
N GLU A 28 6.05 -6.44 -18.83
CA GLU A 28 5.05 -6.55 -17.76
C GLU A 28 5.23 -5.49 -16.66
N LEU A 29 6.47 -5.01 -16.44
CA LEU A 29 6.73 -3.95 -15.46
C LEU A 29 6.15 -2.58 -15.87
N LYS A 30 5.90 -2.37 -17.17
CA LYS A 30 5.34 -1.10 -17.68
C LYS A 30 3.88 -0.88 -17.26
N GLU A 31 3.18 -1.94 -16.87
CA GLU A 31 1.81 -1.87 -16.35
C GLU A 31 1.76 -1.34 -14.91
N TYR A 32 2.92 -1.30 -14.24
CA TYR A 32 3.04 -0.86 -12.86
C TYR A 32 3.70 0.50 -12.77
N ASN A 33 3.32 1.27 -11.76
CA ASN A 33 4.10 2.38 -11.24
C ASN A 33 4.55 2.03 -9.81
N CYS A 34 5.31 2.92 -9.18
CA CYS A 34 5.83 2.71 -7.83
C CYS A 34 4.72 2.36 -6.80
N VAL A 35 3.55 3.01 -6.90
CA VAL A 35 2.44 2.83 -5.95
C VAL A 35 1.68 1.54 -6.22
N THR A 36 1.34 1.26 -7.49
CA THR A 36 0.59 0.04 -7.85
C THR A 36 1.40 -1.22 -7.58
N LEU A 37 2.71 -1.19 -7.84
CA LEU A 37 3.60 -2.29 -7.48
C LEU A 37 3.69 -2.46 -5.96
N ALA A 38 3.79 -1.36 -5.19
CA ALA A 38 3.80 -1.42 -3.73
C ALA A 38 2.55 -2.10 -3.16
N ASN A 39 1.38 -1.87 -3.77
CA ASN A 39 0.12 -2.48 -3.34
C ASN A 39 0.04 -3.97 -3.68
N LYS A 40 0.66 -4.42 -4.78
CA LYS A 40 0.68 -5.84 -5.18
C LYS A 40 1.68 -6.66 -4.38
N LEU A 41 2.80 -6.07 -3.99
CA LEU A 41 3.81 -6.76 -3.18
C LEU A 41 3.23 -7.19 -1.83
N ARG A 42 3.50 -8.44 -1.45
CA ARG A 42 3.09 -8.99 -0.16
C ARG A 42 3.74 -8.25 1.02
N THR A 43 3.04 -8.19 2.15
CA THR A 43 3.60 -7.72 3.42
C THR A 43 4.74 -8.63 3.88
N GLY A 44 5.87 -8.03 4.28
CA GLY A 44 7.09 -8.73 4.70
C GLY A 44 8.28 -8.51 3.76
N TYR A 45 8.03 -8.25 2.48
CA TYR A 45 9.08 -7.78 1.57
C TYR A 45 9.54 -6.37 1.93
N ASN A 46 10.81 -6.08 1.70
CA ASN A 46 11.32 -4.71 1.71
C ASN A 46 10.86 -3.98 0.42
N LYS A 47 9.58 -3.58 0.41
CA LYS A 47 8.92 -2.97 -0.76
C LYS A 47 9.68 -1.76 -1.28
N LEU A 48 10.15 -0.90 -0.37
CA LEU A 48 10.89 0.30 -0.74
C LEU A 48 12.18 -0.04 -1.51
N MET A 49 12.95 -1.02 -1.03
CA MET A 49 14.17 -1.46 -1.71
C MET A 49 13.88 -2.00 -3.11
N ILE A 50 12.87 -2.87 -3.25
CA ILE A 50 12.51 -3.48 -4.54
C ILE A 50 12.09 -2.39 -5.53
N ILE A 51 11.19 -1.50 -5.11
CA ILE A 51 10.66 -0.44 -5.97
C ILE A 51 11.74 0.56 -6.35
N ARG A 52 12.57 1.01 -5.39
CA ARG A 52 13.70 1.90 -5.69
C ARG A 52 14.66 1.27 -6.68
N LYS A 53 15.01 0.00 -6.51
CA LYS A 53 15.88 -0.70 -7.45
C LYS A 53 15.29 -0.75 -8.86
N LEU A 54 13.99 -1.03 -9.00
CA LEU A 54 13.32 -1.02 -10.32
C LEU A 54 13.23 0.39 -10.92
N ASN A 55 12.97 1.39 -10.09
CA ASN A 55 12.90 2.79 -10.50
C ASN A 55 14.27 3.33 -10.94
N ASP A 56 15.33 3.03 -10.18
CA ASP A 56 16.72 3.42 -10.50
C ASP A 56 17.20 2.77 -11.80
N LEU A 57 16.68 1.58 -12.13
CA LEU A 57 16.91 0.89 -13.41
C LEU A 57 16.05 1.44 -14.56
N GLY A 58 15.14 2.38 -14.29
CA GLY A 58 14.26 2.99 -15.29
C GLY A 58 13.08 2.11 -15.72
N TYR A 59 12.77 1.05 -14.97
CA TYR A 59 11.68 0.14 -15.32
C TYR A 59 10.30 0.58 -14.83
N LEU A 60 10.23 1.52 -13.87
CA LEU A 60 8.97 2.03 -13.36
C LEU A 60 8.78 3.49 -13.80
N PRO A 61 7.60 3.85 -14.36
CA PRO A 61 7.24 5.24 -14.57
C PRO A 61 7.09 5.94 -13.21
N SER A 62 7.53 7.21 -13.17
CA SER A 62 7.32 8.08 -12.02
C SER A 62 5.82 8.26 -11.79
N ALA A 63 5.33 7.94 -10.60
CA ALA A 63 3.95 8.26 -10.23
C ALA A 63 3.94 9.70 -9.71
N GLU A 64 3.14 10.58 -10.32
CA GLU A 64 3.02 12.01 -9.94
C GLU A 64 2.71 12.23 -8.44
N ASN A 65 2.12 11.22 -7.77
CA ASN A 65 1.76 11.24 -6.35
C ASN A 65 2.58 10.26 -5.49
N ALA A 66 3.72 9.73 -5.97
CA ALA A 66 4.56 8.79 -5.24
C ALA A 66 5.44 9.49 -4.18
N ILE A 67 4.83 10.08 -3.17
CA ILE A 67 5.56 10.70 -2.06
C ILE A 67 5.95 9.60 -1.06
N SER A 68 7.25 9.36 -0.89
CA SER A 68 7.72 8.38 0.08
C SER A 68 7.44 8.85 1.50
N ILE A 69 7.01 7.94 2.37
CA ILE A 69 6.81 8.27 3.79
C ILE A 69 8.15 8.69 4.45
N HIS A 70 9.30 8.30 3.89
CA HIS A 70 10.63 8.67 4.38
C HIS A 70 10.93 10.16 4.20
N ASP A 71 10.31 10.80 3.21
CA ASP A 71 10.52 12.22 2.89
C ASP A 71 9.52 13.13 3.64
N ILE A 72 8.60 12.53 4.41
CA ILE A 72 7.57 13.24 5.16
C ILE A 72 7.95 13.30 6.65
N SER A 73 7.85 14.49 7.23
CA SER A 73 7.93 14.68 8.68
C SER A 73 6.65 14.18 9.35
N MET A 74 6.77 13.17 10.20
CA MET A 74 5.67 12.57 10.97
C MET A 74 6.20 11.88 12.23
N SER A 75 5.30 11.54 13.16
CA SER A 75 5.69 10.83 14.39
C SER A 75 6.25 9.43 14.11
N ARG A 76 7.14 8.94 14.99
CA ARG A 76 7.65 7.55 14.91
C ARG A 76 6.53 6.52 14.97
N LYS A 77 5.49 6.78 15.76
CA LYS A 77 4.28 5.96 15.85
C LYS A 77 3.61 5.84 14.47
N MET A 78 3.35 6.96 13.80
CA MET A 78 2.70 6.99 12.48
C MET A 78 3.51 6.23 11.44
N ARG A 79 4.82 6.49 11.38
CA ARG A 79 5.74 5.80 10.48
C ARG A 79 5.72 4.28 10.70
N ASN A 80 5.70 3.84 11.96
CA ASN A 80 5.64 2.42 12.29
C ASN A 80 4.30 1.79 11.91
N ILE A 81 3.19 2.52 12.03
CA ILE A 81 1.88 2.05 11.56
C ILE A 81 1.93 1.82 10.04
N PHE A 82 2.43 2.78 9.27
CA PHE A 82 2.52 2.65 7.81
C PHE A 82 3.42 1.49 7.38
N LEU A 83 4.64 1.40 7.93
CA LEU A 83 5.58 0.34 7.59
C LEU A 83 5.03 -1.06 7.91
N ARG A 84 4.36 -1.24 9.05
CA ARG A 84 3.74 -2.53 9.43
C ARG A 84 2.63 -2.95 8.49
N ASN A 85 1.95 -2.01 7.87
CA ASN A 85 0.90 -2.27 6.88
C ASN A 85 1.44 -2.25 5.43
N GLY A 86 2.77 -2.19 5.25
CA GLY A 86 3.38 -2.22 3.93
C GLY A 86 3.14 -0.95 3.09
N ILE A 87 2.88 0.17 3.77
CA ILE A 87 2.74 1.50 3.18
C ILE A 87 4.12 2.16 3.20
N VAL A 88 4.68 2.37 2.01
CA VAL A 88 5.97 3.03 1.78
C VAL A 88 5.81 4.34 0.99
N TYR A 89 4.67 4.51 0.30
CA TYR A 89 4.22 5.77 -0.29
C TYR A 89 2.88 6.19 0.31
N LEU A 90 2.72 7.49 0.60
CA LEU A 90 1.50 7.97 1.27
C LEU A 90 0.25 7.72 0.42
N SER A 91 0.36 7.82 -0.90
CA SER A 91 -0.73 7.58 -1.86
C SER A 91 -1.27 6.16 -1.85
N GLN A 92 -0.57 5.19 -1.26
CA GLN A 92 -1.14 3.85 -1.06
C GLN A 92 -2.38 3.88 -0.16
N LEU A 93 -2.50 4.88 0.73
CA LEU A 93 -3.66 5.01 1.60
C LEU A 93 -4.98 5.19 0.84
N SER A 94 -4.96 5.73 -0.38
CA SER A 94 -6.19 5.87 -1.19
C SER A 94 -6.72 4.52 -1.69
N ALA A 95 -5.92 3.45 -1.65
CA ALA A 95 -6.34 2.10 -1.98
C ALA A 95 -7.11 1.43 -0.83
N TYR A 96 -7.13 2.04 0.36
CA TYR A 96 -7.81 1.52 1.53
C TYR A 96 -9.01 2.40 1.87
N PRO A 97 -10.18 1.80 2.15
CA PRO A 97 -11.25 2.55 2.75
C PRO A 97 -10.88 2.99 4.17
N ARG A 98 -11.43 4.12 4.61
CA ARG A 98 -11.22 4.69 5.94
C ARG A 98 -11.45 3.68 7.06
N GLU A 99 -12.48 2.85 6.93
CA GLU A 99 -12.85 1.83 7.89
C GLU A 99 -11.77 0.75 8.04
N GLU A 100 -11.05 0.42 6.97
CA GLU A 100 -9.95 -0.55 6.98
C GLU A 100 -8.69 0.06 7.61
N ILE A 101 -8.39 1.33 7.31
CA ILE A 101 -7.28 2.06 7.95
C ILE A 101 -7.49 2.13 9.47
N LEU A 102 -8.73 2.33 9.93
CA LEU A 102 -9.09 2.29 11.35
C LEU A 102 -8.86 0.92 12.01
N GLN A 103 -8.78 -0.17 11.25
CA GLN A 103 -8.44 -1.50 11.79
C GLN A 103 -6.92 -1.72 11.91
N PHE A 104 -6.10 -0.81 11.39
CA PHE A 104 -4.65 -0.92 11.58
C PHE A 104 -4.32 -0.84 13.06
N ARG A 105 -3.43 -1.73 13.51
CA ARG A 105 -3.00 -1.76 14.90
C ARG A 105 -2.45 -0.39 15.31
N LEU A 106 -2.92 0.14 16.43
CA LEU A 106 -2.57 1.47 17.00
C LEU A 106 -3.21 2.68 16.30
N VAL A 107 -4.12 2.48 15.36
CA VAL A 107 -4.97 3.53 14.79
C VAL A 107 -6.26 3.64 15.60
N GLY A 108 -6.30 4.63 16.49
CA GLY A 108 -7.54 5.08 17.14
C GLY A 108 -8.12 6.30 16.42
N LYS A 109 -9.19 6.88 16.99
CA LYS A 109 -9.85 8.08 16.41
C LYS A 109 -8.86 9.23 16.20
N ASP A 110 -8.04 9.54 17.19
CA ASP A 110 -7.08 10.67 17.10
C ASP A 110 -5.98 10.40 16.07
N THR A 111 -5.44 9.18 16.04
CA THR A 111 -4.45 8.78 15.03
C THR A 111 -5.06 8.88 13.63
N MET A 112 -6.33 8.47 13.45
CA MET A 112 -7.00 8.57 12.16
C MET A 112 -7.18 10.03 11.72
N LEU A 113 -7.51 10.95 12.63
CA LEU A 113 -7.58 12.38 12.33
C LEU A 113 -6.22 12.95 11.91
N GLU A 114 -5.12 12.48 12.53
CA GLU A 114 -3.76 12.85 12.10
C GLU A 114 -3.45 12.32 10.69
N ILE A 115 -3.89 11.09 10.36
CA ILE A 115 -3.78 10.52 9.01
C ILE A 115 -4.60 11.34 8.01
N ASP A 116 -5.86 11.67 8.33
CA ASP A 116 -6.76 12.45 7.48
C ASP A 116 -6.10 13.81 7.13
N ARG A 117 -5.61 14.55 8.13
CA ARG A 117 -4.89 15.83 7.92
C ARG A 117 -3.63 15.68 7.09
N LEU A 118 -2.88 14.59 7.29
CA LEU A 118 -1.68 14.32 6.53
C LEU A 118 -2.01 14.07 5.06
N CYS A 119 -3.04 13.27 4.79
CA CYS A 119 -3.51 12.99 3.44
C CYS A 119 -4.04 14.25 2.76
N GLU A 120 -4.85 15.07 3.43
CA GLU A 120 -5.32 16.36 2.93
C GLU A 120 -4.16 17.28 2.52
N LYS A 121 -3.14 17.40 3.39
CA LYS A 121 -1.94 18.21 3.12
C LYS A 121 -1.23 17.82 1.81
N TYR A 122 -1.27 16.53 1.47
CA TYR A 122 -0.62 15.99 0.27
C TYR A 122 -1.61 15.66 -0.86
N GLY A 123 -2.86 16.14 -0.78
CA GLY A 123 -3.87 15.95 -1.83
C GLY A 123 -4.33 14.50 -2.01
N ILE A 124 -4.20 13.66 -0.99
CA ILE A 124 -4.59 12.25 -1.03
C ILE A 124 -6.00 12.10 -0.47
N GLN A 125 -6.89 11.50 -1.25
CA GLN A 125 -8.26 11.25 -0.84
C GLN A 125 -8.42 9.83 -0.28
N ILE A 126 -8.84 9.73 0.98
CA ILE A 126 -9.29 8.47 1.58
C ILE A 126 -10.81 8.39 1.42
N ARG A 127 -11.30 7.27 0.87
CA ARG A 127 -12.73 7.03 0.67
C ARG A 127 -13.34 6.28 1.86
N SER A 128 -14.60 6.52 2.16
CA SER A 128 -15.34 5.75 3.17
C SER A 128 -16.28 4.76 2.49
N LEU A 129 -16.49 3.61 3.14
CA LEU A 129 -17.51 2.62 2.73
C LEU A 129 -18.92 3.00 3.18
N SER A 130 -19.08 4.03 4.01
CA SER A 130 -20.40 4.43 4.55
C SER A 130 -21.45 4.65 3.47
N PRO A 131 -21.18 5.37 2.36
CA PRO A 131 -22.19 5.56 1.31
C PRO A 131 -22.64 4.25 0.66
N ILE A 132 -21.72 3.29 0.53
CA ILE A 132 -22.02 1.96 -0.02
C ILE A 132 -22.88 1.19 0.99
N LYS A 133 -22.48 1.17 2.27
CA LYS A 133 -23.25 0.47 3.32
C LYS A 133 -24.67 1.02 3.46
N GLU A 134 -24.84 2.33 3.30
CA GLU A 134 -26.14 2.99 3.29
C GLU A 134 -26.95 2.61 2.05
N ALA A 135 -26.36 2.67 0.84
CA ALA A 135 -27.04 2.24 -0.38
C ALA A 135 -27.50 0.78 -0.36
N PHE A 136 -26.85 -0.06 0.45
CA PHE A 136 -27.17 -1.47 0.62
C PHE A 136 -27.84 -1.81 1.97
N SER A 137 -28.25 -0.82 2.77
CA SER A 137 -28.83 -1.06 4.10
C SER A 137 -30.11 -1.89 4.04
N ASP A 138 -30.85 -1.76 2.93
CA ASP A 138 -32.13 -2.43 2.71
C ASP A 138 -31.94 -3.90 2.28
N PHE A 139 -30.70 -4.27 1.92
CA PHE A 139 -30.35 -5.64 1.53
C PHE A 139 -29.77 -6.38 2.73
N ASN A 140 -30.55 -7.33 3.27
CA ASN A 140 -30.11 -8.21 4.36
C ASN A 140 -29.09 -9.25 3.86
N PHE A 141 -27.83 -8.86 3.76
CA PHE A 141 -26.73 -9.79 3.55
C PHE A 141 -26.54 -10.63 4.82
N THR A 142 -27.05 -11.87 4.79
CA THR A 142 -26.85 -12.82 5.90
C THR A 142 -25.35 -12.95 6.22
N LYS A 143 -25.01 -12.92 7.52
CA LYS A 143 -23.63 -12.81 8.08
C LYS A 143 -22.61 -13.85 7.58
N LYS A 144 -23.03 -14.85 6.79
CA LYS A 144 -22.18 -15.95 6.29
C LYS A 144 -21.24 -15.53 5.14
N TYR A 145 -21.46 -14.37 4.51
CA TYR A 145 -20.68 -13.93 3.34
C TYR A 145 -19.59 -12.88 3.65
N THR A 146 -19.59 -12.27 4.83
CA THR A 146 -18.86 -11.03 5.13
C THR A 146 -17.32 -11.11 5.09
N ARG A 147 -16.72 -12.31 5.05
CA ARG A 147 -15.25 -12.44 4.97
C ARG A 147 -14.69 -12.57 3.56
N TYR A 148 -15.51 -12.98 2.59
CA TYR A 148 -15.05 -13.28 1.21
C TYR A 148 -15.75 -12.44 0.13
N SER A 149 -17.00 -11.99 0.32
CA SER A 149 -17.75 -11.30 -0.73
C SER A 149 -17.40 -9.82 -0.89
N LEU A 150 -16.92 -9.17 0.18
CA LEU A 150 -16.56 -7.76 0.12
C LEU A 150 -15.33 -7.50 -0.76
N LYS A 151 -14.30 -8.36 -0.71
CA LYS A 151 -13.13 -8.27 -1.61
C LYS A 151 -13.50 -8.35 -3.10
N ALA A 152 -14.56 -9.08 -3.45
CA ALA A 152 -15.02 -9.23 -4.83
C ALA A 152 -15.78 -7.99 -5.34
N ILE A 153 -16.46 -7.25 -4.45
CA ILE A 153 -17.10 -5.97 -4.79
C ILE A 153 -16.07 -4.84 -4.91
N TYR A 154 -14.95 -4.93 -4.18
CA TYR A 154 -13.91 -3.88 -4.11
C TYR A 154 -12.77 -3.99 -5.15
N SER A 155 -12.88 -4.86 -6.16
CA SER A 155 -11.81 -5.10 -7.15
C SER A 155 -12.13 -4.62 -8.58
N VAL A 156 -12.94 -3.56 -8.74
CA VAL A 156 -13.11 -2.86 -10.04
C VAL A 156 -12.25 -1.60 -10.06
#